data_AF-A0A1D2I6P0-F1
#
_entry.id   AF-A0A1D2I6P0-F1
#
_cell.length_a   1.000
_cell.length_b   1.000
_cell.length_c   1.000
_cell.angle_alpha   90.00
_cell.angle_beta   90.00
_cell.angle_gamma   90.00
#
_symmetry.space_group_name_H-M   'P 1'
#
loop_
_entity.id
_entity.type
_entity.pdbx_description
1 polymer ?
#
loop_
_entity_poly.entity_id
_entity_poly.type
_entity_poly.pdbx_seq_one_letter_code
_entity_poly.pdbx_strand_id
1 'polypeptide(L)'
;MWMLAFYDQAELDSLALSAHLALGDYSTAEYHAHRCLSALRPHMIRSRAIATTRLAHAQLAQGAPDAATATAMKVPAEAATQHARVTRMLQEFGAALRATAPGSSIAQTWTEHTATWRMAA
;
A
#
# COMPACT_ATOMS: atom_id res chain seq x y z
N MET A 1 5.41 -1.21 34.45
CA MET A 1 6.02 -1.84 33.25
C MET A 1 5.53 -1.08 32.02
N TRP A 2 6.21 -0.01 31.59
CA TRP A 2 5.70 0.94 30.56
C TRP A 2 6.61 1.07 29.32
N MET A 3 7.81 0.45 29.30
CA MET A 3 8.73 0.52 28.16
C MET A 3 8.55 -0.61 27.11
N LEU A 4 7.77 -1.66 27.41
CA LEU A 4 7.41 -2.72 26.44
C LEU A 4 6.11 -2.40 25.67
N ALA A 5 5.44 -1.30 26.00
CA ALA A 5 4.19 -0.88 25.35
C ALA A 5 4.42 -0.04 24.08
N PHE A 6 5.69 0.16 23.68
CA PHE A 6 6.08 1.25 22.79
C PHE A 6 6.24 0.87 21.31
N TYR A 7 6.22 -0.41 20.96
CA TYR A 7 6.13 -0.88 19.57
C TYR A 7 5.35 -2.18 19.55
N ASP A 8 4.10 -2.15 19.10
CA ASP A 8 3.41 -3.40 18.80
C ASP A 8 4.02 -4.04 17.55
N GLN A 9 3.84 -5.35 17.38
CA GLN A 9 4.44 -6.09 16.28
C GLN A 9 4.11 -5.47 14.91
N ALA A 10 2.93 -4.84 14.78
CA ALA A 10 2.52 -4.17 13.55
C ALA A 10 3.40 -2.95 13.23
N GLU A 11 3.83 -2.19 14.25
CA GLU A 11 4.71 -1.04 14.06
C GLU A 11 6.13 -1.47 13.64
N LEU A 12 6.70 -2.50 14.27
CA LEU A 12 7.99 -3.05 13.87
C LEU A 12 7.96 -3.56 12.42
N ASP A 13 6.92 -4.32 12.06
CA ASP A 13 6.76 -4.80 10.68
C ASP A 13 6.51 -3.64 9.70
N SER A 14 5.84 -2.56 10.10
CA SER A 14 5.66 -1.36 9.26
C SER A 14 6.98 -0.62 9.00
N LEU A 15 7.86 -0.54 10.00
CA LEU A 15 9.19 0.05 9.86
C LEU A 15 10.09 -0.82 8.97
N ALA A 16 10.12 -2.13 9.21
CA ALA A 16 10.86 -3.09 8.39
C ALA A 16 10.40 -3.06 6.92
N LEU A 17 9.08 -3.10 6.70
CA LEU A 17 8.48 -2.92 5.37
C LEU A 17 9.01 -1.65 4.69
N SER A 18 8.99 -0.52 5.39
CA SER A 18 9.45 0.75 4.82
C SER A 18 10.94 0.74 4.48
N ALA A 19 11.76 0.11 5.32
CA ALA A 19 13.20 0.03 5.12
C ALA A 19 13.56 -0.86 3.93
N HIS A 20 13.02 -2.08 3.88
CA HIS A 20 13.28 -3.02 2.77
C HIS A 20 12.75 -2.49 1.43
N LEU A 21 11.59 -1.83 1.42
CA LEU A 21 11.06 -1.19 0.22
C LEU A 21 11.99 -0.09 -0.30
N ALA A 22 12.59 0.71 0.58
CA ALA A 22 13.55 1.75 0.20
C ALA A 22 14.88 1.18 -0.29
N LEU A 23 15.29 0.00 0.21
CA LEU A 23 16.50 -0.72 -0.21
C LEU A 23 16.32 -1.50 -1.52
N GLY A 24 15.09 -1.61 -2.04
CA GLY A 24 14.78 -2.44 -3.21
C GLY A 24 14.66 -3.94 -2.92
N ASP A 25 14.67 -4.34 -1.65
CA ASP A 25 14.42 -5.72 -1.24
C ASP A 25 12.91 -5.97 -1.15
N TYR A 26 12.29 -6.06 -2.33
CA TYR A 26 10.84 -6.08 -2.45
C TYR A 26 10.19 -7.35 -1.87
N SER A 27 10.89 -8.48 -1.93
CA SER A 27 10.39 -9.74 -1.37
C SER A 27 10.28 -9.69 0.16
N THR A 28 11.33 -9.18 0.83
CA THR A 28 11.32 -8.99 2.29
C THR A 28 10.36 -7.88 2.71
N ALA A 29 10.23 -6.82 1.88
CA ALA A 29 9.22 -5.80 2.08
C ALA A 29 7.80 -6.41 2.09
N GLU A 30 7.44 -7.20 1.08
CA GLU A 30 6.13 -7.87 1.00
C GLU A 30 5.88 -8.80 2.20
N TYR A 31 6.89 -9.57 2.62
CA TYR A 31 6.83 -10.39 3.83
C TYR A 31 6.42 -9.58 5.07
N HIS A 32 7.10 -8.45 5.32
CA HIS A 32 6.79 -7.58 6.45
C HIS A 32 5.44 -6.85 6.29
N ALA A 33 5.02 -6.52 5.06
CA ALA A 33 3.69 -5.98 4.83
C ALA A 33 2.59 -6.94 5.25
N HIS A 34 2.68 -8.22 4.89
CA HIS A 34 1.69 -9.21 5.30
C HIS A 34 1.62 -9.36 6.82
N ARG A 35 2.78 -9.40 7.49
CA ARG A 35 2.84 -9.45 8.95
C ARG A 35 2.24 -8.19 9.60
N CYS A 36 2.60 -7.01 9.13
CA CYS A 36 2.04 -5.74 9.60
C CYS A 36 0.51 -5.73 9.46
N LEU A 37 -0.01 -6.06 8.27
CA LEU A 37 -1.45 -6.06 8.00
C LEU A 37 -2.23 -7.06 8.87
N SER A 38 -1.61 -8.20 9.21
CA SER A 38 -2.19 -9.22 10.09
C SER A 38 -2.24 -8.79 11.56
N ALA A 39 -1.27 -7.99 12.00
CA ALA A 39 -1.17 -7.51 13.38
C ALA A 39 -1.98 -6.23 13.63
N LEU A 40 -2.29 -5.45 12.58
CA LEU A 40 -3.06 -4.21 12.70
C LEU A 40 -4.50 -4.47 13.18
N ARG A 41 -4.93 -3.67 14.17
CA ARG A 41 -6.32 -3.69 14.66
C ARG A 41 -7.30 -3.08 13.64
N PRO A 42 -8.59 -3.44 13.65
CA PRO A 42 -9.55 -2.97 12.65
C PRO A 42 -9.71 -1.44 12.56
N HIS A 43 -9.63 -0.72 13.67
CA HIS A 43 -9.78 0.74 13.72
C HIS A 43 -8.55 1.52 13.20
N MET A 44 -7.43 0.85 12.91
CA MET A 44 -6.18 1.49 12.46
C MET A 44 -6.21 1.75 10.94
N ILE A 45 -7.27 2.42 10.46
CA ILE A 45 -7.59 2.60 9.04
C ILE A 45 -6.43 3.22 8.25
N ARG A 46 -5.85 4.31 8.77
CA ARG A 46 -4.71 4.98 8.13
C ARG A 46 -3.47 4.10 8.05
N SER A 47 -3.10 3.42 9.14
CA SER A 47 -1.93 2.54 9.17
C SER A 47 -2.10 1.37 8.21
N ARG A 48 -3.31 0.79 8.15
CA ARG A 48 -3.66 -0.25 7.18
C ARG A 48 -3.53 0.25 5.74
N ALA A 49 -4.07 1.43 5.44
CA ALA A 49 -3.95 2.02 4.11
C ALA A 49 -2.48 2.22 3.71
N ILE A 50 -1.64 2.76 4.60
CA ILE A 50 -0.19 2.94 4.35
C ILE A 50 0.50 1.60 4.07
N ALA A 51 0.24 0.58 4.90
CA ALA A 51 0.85 -0.75 4.72
C ALA A 51 0.38 -1.42 3.43
N THR A 52 -0.93 -1.34 3.11
CA THR A 52 -1.49 -1.87 1.86
C THR A 52 -0.89 -1.20 0.63
N THR A 53 -0.74 0.14 0.63
CA THR A 53 -0.13 0.83 -0.51
C THR A 53 1.35 0.46 -0.68
N ARG A 54 2.11 0.30 0.41
CA ARG A 54 3.50 -0.18 0.35
C ARG A 54 3.60 -1.62 -0.15
N LEU A 55 2.68 -2.50 0.25
CA LEU A 55 2.58 -3.85 -0.30
C LEU A 55 2.37 -3.83 -1.81
N ALA A 56 1.45 -2.99 -2.30
CA ALA A 56 1.20 -2.85 -3.72
C ALA A 56 2.46 -2.39 -4.49
N HIS A 57 3.23 -1.43 -3.94
CA HIS A 57 4.51 -1.02 -4.51
C HIS A 57 5.54 -2.17 -4.54
N ALA A 58 5.66 -2.95 -3.46
CA ALA A 58 6.56 -4.10 -3.42
C ALA A 58 6.17 -5.18 -4.46
N GLN A 59 4.88 -5.47 -4.60
CA GLN A 59 4.37 -6.42 -5.60
C GLN A 59 4.62 -5.93 -7.03
N LEU A 60 4.39 -4.63 -7.28
CA LEU A 60 4.62 -4.05 -8.60
C LEU A 60 6.10 -4.10 -8.99
N ALA A 61 6.99 -3.79 -8.04
CA ALA A 61 8.43 -3.81 -8.26
C ALA A 61 8.98 -5.23 -8.47
N GLN A 62 8.27 -6.26 -8.00
CA GLN A 62 8.55 -7.68 -8.30
C GLN A 62 7.99 -8.14 -9.66
N GLY A 63 7.37 -7.24 -10.44
CA GLY A 63 6.80 -7.59 -11.75
C GLY A 63 5.43 -8.26 -11.66
N ALA A 64 4.69 -8.06 -10.57
CA ALA A 64 3.34 -8.61 -10.38
C ALA A 64 2.24 -7.51 -10.44
N PRO A 65 2.00 -6.88 -11.61
CA PRO A 65 1.08 -5.73 -11.73
C PRO A 65 -0.38 -6.07 -11.39
N ASP A 66 -0.84 -7.29 -11.70
CA ASP A 66 -2.17 -7.77 -11.34
C ASP A 66 -2.38 -7.80 -9.82
N ALA A 67 -1.48 -8.50 -9.12
CA ALA A 67 -1.52 -8.63 -7.66
C ALA A 67 -1.38 -7.25 -6.99
N ALA A 68 -0.45 -6.44 -7.47
CA ALA A 68 -0.22 -5.09 -6.97
C ALA A 68 -1.47 -4.21 -7.09
N THR A 69 -2.15 -4.26 -8.23
CA THR A 69 -3.35 -3.46 -8.49
C THR A 69 -4.52 -3.94 -7.64
N ALA A 70 -4.74 -5.26 -7.57
CA ALA A 70 -5.74 -5.84 -6.68
C ALA A 70 -5.49 -5.48 -5.20
N THR A 71 -4.23 -5.42 -4.77
CA THR A 71 -3.86 -4.96 -3.42
C THR A 71 -4.15 -3.47 -3.23
N ALA A 72 -3.73 -2.60 -4.16
CA ALA A 72 -3.95 -1.16 -4.06
C ALA A 72 -5.45 -0.80 -3.98
N MET A 73 -6.30 -1.53 -4.71
CA MET A 73 -7.76 -1.35 -4.69
C MET A 73 -8.43 -1.75 -3.36
N LYS A 74 -7.71 -2.42 -2.45
CA LYS A 74 -8.21 -2.71 -1.08
C LYS A 74 -8.11 -1.49 -0.15
N VAL A 75 -7.45 -0.40 -0.57
CA VAL A 75 -7.42 0.82 0.24
C VAL A 75 -8.82 1.44 0.28
N PRO A 76 -9.40 1.69 1.47
CA PRO A 76 -10.72 2.32 1.57
C PRO A 76 -10.73 3.72 0.94
N ALA A 77 -11.82 4.08 0.27
CA ALA A 77 -11.99 5.38 -0.38
C ALA A 77 -11.74 6.54 0.59
N GLU A 78 -12.27 6.47 1.81
CA GLU A 78 -12.05 7.45 2.88
C GLU A 78 -10.56 7.69 3.14
N ALA A 79 -9.76 6.62 3.28
CA ALA A 79 -8.33 6.75 3.51
C ALA A 79 -7.60 7.28 2.26
N ALA A 80 -8.06 6.92 1.06
CA ALA A 80 -7.49 7.37 -0.21
C ALA A 80 -7.73 8.87 -0.47
N THR A 81 -8.83 9.44 0.03
CA THR A 81 -9.24 10.82 -0.24
C THR A 81 -8.96 11.78 0.92
N GLN A 82 -9.10 11.35 2.17
CA GLN A 82 -8.98 12.22 3.35
C GLN A 82 -7.56 12.27 3.95
N HIS A 83 -6.66 11.37 3.54
CA HIS A 83 -5.28 11.35 4.04
C HIS A 83 -4.27 11.66 2.95
N ALA A 84 -3.79 12.91 2.90
CA ALA A 84 -2.86 13.41 1.89
C ALA A 84 -1.64 12.50 1.63
N ARG A 85 -1.08 11.88 2.69
CA ARG A 85 0.03 10.93 2.54
C ARG A 85 -0.37 9.68 1.74
N VAL A 86 -1.54 9.10 2.04
CA VAL A 86 -2.05 7.90 1.35
C VAL A 86 -2.39 8.26 -0.09
N THR A 87 -3.05 9.40 -0.32
CA THR A 87 -3.34 9.93 -1.66
C THR A 87 -2.08 10.02 -2.51
N ARG A 88 -1.01 10.64 -2.00
CA ARG A 88 0.26 10.77 -2.71
C ARG A 88 0.87 9.41 -3.04
N MET A 89 0.89 8.47 -2.08
CA MET A 89 1.45 7.13 -2.30
C MET A 89 0.69 6.34 -3.38
N LEU A 90 -0.64 6.52 -3.47
CA LEU A 90 -1.48 5.90 -4.50
C LEU A 90 -1.29 6.56 -5.88
N GLN A 91 -1.03 7.88 -5.92
CA GLN A 91 -0.65 8.56 -7.16
C GLN A 91 0.70 8.06 -7.68
N GLU A 92 1.69 7.92 -6.79
CA GLU A 92 3.01 7.34 -7.10
C GLU A 92 2.87 5.89 -7.60
N PHE A 93 2.01 5.09 -6.95
CA PHE A 93 1.70 3.73 -7.41
C PHE A 93 1.11 3.74 -8.82
N GLY A 94 0.12 4.59 -9.09
CA GLY A 94 -0.50 4.68 -10.40
C GLY A 94 0.47 5.13 -11.50
N ALA A 95 1.42 6.02 -11.17
CA ALA A 95 2.48 6.42 -12.09
C ALA A 95 3.43 5.24 -12.39
N ALA A 96 3.87 4.52 -11.36
CA ALA A 96 4.72 3.33 -11.52
C ALA A 96 4.03 2.22 -12.32
N LEU A 97 2.73 1.98 -12.08
CA LEU A 97 1.95 0.97 -12.78
C LEU A 97 1.89 1.28 -14.29
N ARG A 98 1.60 2.53 -14.66
CA ARG A 98 1.59 2.96 -16.06
C ARG A 98 2.96 2.87 -16.73
N ALA A 99 4.04 3.11 -15.99
CA ALA A 99 5.39 2.95 -16.50
C ALA A 99 5.76 1.46 -16.74
N THR A 100 5.28 0.56 -15.87
CA THR A 100 5.58 -0.88 -15.92
C THR A 100 4.72 -1.61 -16.95
N ALA A 101 3.45 -1.22 -17.11
CA ALA A 101 2.48 -1.87 -17.98
C ALA A 101 1.67 -0.84 -18.80
N PRO A 102 2.32 -0.08 -19.71
CA PRO A 102 1.65 0.95 -20.49
C PRO A 102 0.57 0.36 -21.39
N GLY A 103 -0.62 0.98 -21.41
CA GLY A 103 -1.74 0.53 -22.24
C GLY A 103 -2.36 -0.80 -21.83
N SER A 104 -1.98 -1.38 -20.68
CA SER A 104 -2.59 -2.60 -20.16
C SER A 104 -4.01 -2.34 -19.65
N SER A 105 -4.85 -3.37 -19.72
CA SER A 105 -6.19 -3.37 -19.10
C SER A 105 -6.09 -3.10 -17.59
N ILE A 106 -5.03 -3.58 -16.92
CA ILE A 106 -4.77 -3.36 -15.50
C ILE A 106 -4.62 -1.87 -15.17
N ALA A 107 -3.84 -1.13 -15.97
CA ALA A 107 -3.67 0.31 -15.80
C ALA A 107 -4.99 1.08 -16.04
N GLN A 108 -5.83 0.58 -16.95
CA GLN A 108 -7.18 1.11 -17.16
C GLN A 108 -8.09 0.84 -15.96
N THR A 109 -8.15 -0.40 -15.47
CA THR A 109 -8.92 -0.78 -14.27
C THR A 109 -8.52 0.06 -13.06
N TRP A 110 -7.23 0.29 -12.85
CA TRP A 110 -6.74 1.19 -11.82
C TRP A 110 -7.26 2.63 -12.02
N THR A 111 -7.22 3.15 -13.24
CA THR A 111 -7.67 4.50 -13.56
C THR A 111 -9.17 4.66 -13.27
N GLU A 112 -9.99 3.72 -13.73
CA GLU A 112 -11.44 3.66 -13.46
C GLU A 112 -11.72 3.60 -11.96
N HIS A 113 -11.01 2.73 -11.22
CA HIS A 113 -11.18 2.63 -9.77
C HIS A 113 -10.88 3.95 -9.05
N THR A 114 -9.75 4.60 -9.36
CA THR A 114 -9.41 5.89 -8.71
C THR A 114 -10.37 7.02 -9.09
N ALA A 115 -11.09 6.93 -10.22
CA ALA A 115 -12.14 7.89 -10.57
C ALA A 115 -13.33 7.77 -9.59
N THR A 116 -13.68 6.55 -9.17
CA THR A 116 -14.77 6.35 -8.19
C THR A 116 -14.45 6.98 -6.83
N TRP A 117 -13.19 6.95 -6.39
CA TRP A 117 -12.76 7.64 -5.16
C TRP A 117 -12.96 9.15 -5.24
N ARG A 118 -12.66 9.77 -6.39
CA ARG A 118 -12.85 11.22 -6.58
C ARG A 118 -14.31 11.64 -6.58
N MET A 119 -15.21 10.76 -7.02
CA MET A 119 -16.66 11.02 -6.99
C MET A 119 -17.26 10.87 -5.58
N ALA A 120 -16.58 10.13 -4.69
CA ALA A 120 -17.01 9.89 -3.32
C ALA A 120 -16.39 10.86 -2.29
N ALA A 121 -15.45 11.71 -2.72
CA ALA A 121 -14.81 12.75 -1.91
C ALA A 121 -15.61 14.06 -1.95
#